data_AF-A0A9Q8QFT2-F1
#
_entry.id   AF-A0A9Q8QFT2-F1
#
_cell.length_a   1.000
_cell.length_b   1.000
_cell.length_c   1.000
_cell.angle_alpha   90.00
_cell.angle_beta   90.00
_cell.angle_gamma   90.00
#
_symmetry.space_group_name_H-M   'P 1'
#
loop_
_entity.id
_entity.type
_entity.pdbx_description
1 polymer ?
#
loop_
_entity_poly.entity_id
_entity_poly.type
_entity_poly.pdbx_seq_one_letter_code
_entity_poly.pdbx_strand_id
1 'polypeptide(L)'
;MQAADELRAPFWDWAADATVPSVTVPAKITVNIPNGQEVRQSEIDNPLFTFNIPQSVVDGQYGSFDSDNRNRTLRCPAPQSYPSSANDLLSQRPYKDWVYDAFARADNFSEFTSTSARFVSMELIHNGIHWDAACGQQFLGPDLSGFDPLFMLHHSNMDRLWAYWQVIRPDEDIFQGSYSGLSRFGSPEGATITSQSHLQPFFGLNGKPHTTQTVRTLKGFGYSYEGLEYWHKSEDQMRRDAITLINRLYSEGGESRGERRQVPQTKRRYFARISVDRADIPKPCQIMLSINEKAAGSFVVLGQPARGILSAGMPLDKALRENNITTRPDDDVPDAIAASMKVQIVQPDGSIVNNVPSLKVALEDVEVTPPLTPDSFPTFGLSNFFPVANLLRELAHHHL
;
A
#
# COMPACT_ATOMS: atom_id res chain seq x y z
N MET A 1 -1.04 35.45 -3.67
CA MET A 1 -2.06 35.12 -2.65
C MET A 1 -2.94 33.99 -3.14
N GLN A 2 -3.74 34.15 -4.20
CA GLN A 2 -4.63 33.09 -4.72
C GLN A 2 -3.96 31.71 -4.87
N ALA A 3 -2.80 31.61 -5.53
CA ALA A 3 -2.11 30.32 -5.69
C ALA A 3 -1.69 29.67 -4.35
N ALA A 4 -1.41 30.46 -3.31
CA ALA A 4 -1.13 29.95 -1.98
C ALA A 4 -2.41 29.51 -1.25
N ASP A 5 -3.51 30.23 -1.46
CA ASP A 5 -4.83 29.91 -0.87
C ASP A 5 -5.44 28.63 -1.49
N GLU A 6 -5.13 28.36 -2.76
CA GLU A 6 -5.54 27.16 -3.52
C GLU A 6 -4.58 25.97 -3.33
N LEU A 7 -3.36 26.19 -2.82
CA LEU A 7 -2.37 25.14 -2.67
C LEU A 7 -2.83 24.07 -1.69
N ARG A 8 -2.77 22.81 -2.12
CA ARG A 8 -2.94 21.63 -1.27
C ARG A 8 -1.76 20.68 -1.45
N ALA A 9 -1.56 19.78 -0.50
CA ALA A 9 -0.53 18.75 -0.64
C ALA A 9 -0.85 17.87 -1.87
N PRO A 10 0.08 17.73 -2.83
CA PRO A 10 -0.12 16.82 -3.95
C PRO A 10 -0.01 15.37 -3.49
N PHE A 11 -0.71 14.48 -4.18
CA PHE A 11 -0.62 13.03 -3.94
C PHE A 11 0.17 12.35 -5.07
N TRP A 12 0.80 11.21 -4.73
CA TRP A 12 1.47 10.34 -5.69
C TRP A 12 0.64 9.08 -5.94
N ASP A 13 -0.01 9.02 -7.11
CA ASP A 13 -0.87 7.89 -7.51
C ASP A 13 -0.07 6.73 -8.10
N TRP A 14 0.73 6.08 -7.26
CA TRP A 14 1.58 4.93 -7.60
C TRP A 14 0.83 3.72 -8.18
N ALA A 15 -0.49 3.65 -8.00
CA ALA A 15 -1.33 2.59 -8.57
C ALA A 15 -1.74 2.87 -10.02
N ALA A 16 -1.88 4.16 -10.37
CA ALA A 16 -2.15 4.59 -11.74
C ALA A 16 -0.86 4.65 -12.57
N ASP A 17 0.20 5.20 -11.99
CA ASP A 17 1.54 5.34 -12.59
C ASP A 17 2.59 4.75 -11.65
N ALA A 18 3.17 3.61 -12.03
CA ALA A 18 4.16 2.88 -11.24
C ALA A 18 5.57 3.50 -11.31
N THR A 19 5.66 4.83 -11.35
CA THR A 19 6.91 5.57 -11.32
C THR A 19 6.92 6.57 -10.16
N VAL A 20 8.10 6.85 -9.61
CA VAL A 20 8.25 7.91 -8.61
C VAL A 20 7.96 9.28 -9.23
N PRO A 21 7.44 10.27 -8.46
CA PRO A 21 7.11 11.57 -9.02
C PRO A 21 8.36 12.25 -9.59
N SER A 22 8.30 12.66 -10.87
CA SER A 22 9.45 13.21 -11.60
C SER A 22 10.10 14.42 -10.92
N VAL A 23 9.31 15.22 -10.19
CA VAL A 23 9.78 16.36 -9.40
C VAL A 23 10.75 15.96 -8.28
N THR A 24 10.79 14.70 -7.88
CA THR A 24 11.68 14.19 -6.82
C THR A 24 13.05 13.73 -7.32
N VAL A 25 13.25 13.71 -8.65
CA VAL A 25 14.43 13.15 -9.31
C VAL A 25 15.59 14.15 -9.44
N PRO A 26 15.38 15.40 -9.92
CA PRO A 26 16.51 16.29 -10.14
C PRO A 26 17.03 16.85 -8.80
N ALA A 27 18.35 16.94 -8.64
CA ALA A 27 18.96 17.51 -7.43
C ALA A 27 18.66 19.01 -7.26
N LYS A 28 18.34 19.69 -8.36
CA LYS A 28 18.00 21.11 -8.41
C LYS A 28 16.75 21.35 -9.26
N ILE A 29 16.02 22.41 -8.95
CA ILE A 29 14.83 22.83 -9.69
C ILE A 29 14.87 24.33 -9.95
N THR A 30 14.21 24.74 -11.03
CA THR A 30 14.01 26.16 -11.34
C THR A 30 12.68 26.63 -10.77
N VAL A 31 12.72 27.69 -9.97
CA VAL A 31 11.54 28.31 -9.37
C VAL A 31 11.46 29.79 -9.74
N ASN A 32 10.24 30.33 -9.72
CA ASN A 32 10.02 31.77 -9.86
C ASN A 32 10.23 32.44 -8.51
N ILE A 33 11.17 33.37 -8.42
CA ILE A 33 11.42 34.21 -7.25
C ILE A 33 10.92 35.65 -7.50
N PRO A 34 10.37 36.34 -6.48
CA PRO A 34 10.00 37.74 -6.60
C PRO A 34 11.21 38.62 -6.95
N ASN A 35 11.05 39.53 -7.91
CA ASN A 35 12.03 40.53 -8.30
C ASN A 35 11.33 41.88 -8.52
N GLY A 36 11.02 42.60 -7.43
CA GLY A 36 10.19 43.80 -7.49
C GLY A 36 8.75 43.46 -7.89
N GLN A 37 8.26 44.05 -8.99
CA GLN A 37 6.95 43.74 -9.57
C GLN A 37 6.98 42.59 -10.58
N GLU A 38 8.17 42.07 -10.91
CA GLU A 38 8.36 40.97 -11.85
C GLU A 38 8.74 39.68 -11.11
N VAL A 39 8.77 38.58 -11.87
CA VAL A 39 9.35 37.32 -11.42
C VAL A 39 10.62 37.04 -12.18
N ARG A 40 11.62 36.49 -11.50
CA ARG A 40 12.84 35.98 -12.10
C ARG A 40 12.94 34.48 -11.84
N GLN A 41 13.46 33.73 -12.80
CA GLN A 41 13.80 32.32 -12.57
C GLN A 41 15.12 32.20 -11.81
N SER A 42 15.12 31.35 -10.78
CA SER A 42 16.31 30.95 -10.03
C SER A 42 16.37 29.44 -9.90
N GLU A 43 17.56 28.88 -10.03
CA GLU A 43 17.83 27.50 -9.70
C GLU A 43 18.07 27.38 -8.19
N ILE A 44 17.44 26.41 -7.54
CA ILE A 44 17.60 26.10 -6.12
C ILE A 44 17.82 24.60 -5.93
N ASP A 45 18.38 24.20 -4.78
CA ASP A 45 18.38 22.79 -4.39
C ASP A 45 16.94 22.30 -4.23
N ASN A 46 16.67 21.09 -4.74
CA ASN A 46 15.33 20.54 -4.73
C ASN A 46 14.98 19.95 -3.36
N PRO A 47 14.04 20.53 -2.59
CA PRO A 47 13.67 20.02 -1.29
C PRO A 47 12.95 18.66 -1.36
N LEU A 48 12.49 18.24 -2.55
CA LEU A 48 11.85 16.94 -2.76
C LEU A 48 12.83 15.83 -3.16
N PHE A 49 14.10 16.18 -3.44
CA PHE A 49 15.14 15.23 -3.81
C PHE A 49 15.68 14.44 -2.62
N THR A 50 15.95 15.12 -1.50
CA THR A 50 16.53 14.52 -0.29
C THR A 50 16.28 15.44 0.91
N PHE A 51 16.26 14.87 2.11
CA PHE A 51 16.34 15.65 3.34
C PHE A 51 17.76 15.55 3.91
N ASN A 52 18.41 16.69 4.12
CA ASN A 52 19.71 16.77 4.78
C ASN A 52 19.50 16.81 6.30
N ILE A 53 20.03 15.81 7.00
CA ILE A 53 19.92 15.69 8.45
C ILE A 53 20.88 16.70 9.09
N PRO A 54 20.41 17.55 10.02
CA PRO A 54 21.28 18.53 10.67
C PRO A 54 22.48 17.87 11.36
N GLN A 55 23.66 18.49 11.27
CA GLN A 55 24.88 17.91 11.84
C GLN A 55 24.76 17.61 13.33
N SER A 56 24.05 18.44 14.10
CA SER A 56 23.80 18.18 15.53
C SER A 56 23.02 16.89 15.81
N VAL A 57 22.14 16.47 14.89
CA VAL A 57 21.42 15.20 14.99
C VAL A 57 22.37 14.04 14.71
N VAL A 58 23.21 14.17 13.67
CA VAL A 58 24.26 13.19 13.31
C VAL A 58 25.28 13.04 14.46
N ASP A 59 25.61 14.13 15.13
CA ASP A 59 26.51 14.16 16.30
C ASP A 59 25.86 13.58 17.58
N GLY A 60 24.60 13.15 17.51
CA GLY A 60 23.91 12.46 18.60
C GLY A 60 23.32 13.38 19.67
N GLN A 61 23.14 14.68 19.41
CA GLN A 61 22.57 15.63 20.39
C GLN A 61 21.18 15.19 20.90
N TYR A 62 20.42 14.45 20.07
CA TYR A 62 19.07 13.98 20.38
C TYR A 62 18.99 12.45 20.54
N GLY A 63 20.14 11.78 20.77
CA GLY A 63 20.24 10.33 20.81
C GLY A 63 20.55 9.71 19.45
N SER A 64 20.52 8.37 19.38
CA SER A 64 20.71 7.64 18.13
C SER A 64 19.52 7.89 17.20
N PHE A 65 19.78 8.52 16.05
CA PHE A 65 18.76 8.85 15.06
C PHE A 65 18.69 7.82 13.93
N ASP A 66 19.82 7.57 13.28
CA ASP A 66 19.98 6.60 12.20
C ASP A 66 21.15 5.68 12.57
N SER A 67 20.93 4.37 12.61
CA SER A 67 21.96 3.39 12.98
C SER A 67 23.16 3.41 12.04
N ASP A 68 22.95 3.84 10.80
CA ASP A 68 24.00 3.91 9.78
C ASP A 68 24.68 5.28 9.73
N ASN A 69 24.30 6.19 10.65
CA ASN A 69 24.83 7.55 10.79
C ASN A 69 24.85 8.35 9.47
N ARG A 70 23.83 8.16 8.63
CA ARG A 70 23.70 8.90 7.36
C ARG A 70 23.34 10.34 7.67
N ASN A 71 23.90 11.27 6.88
CA ASN A 71 23.64 12.71 7.01
C ASN A 71 22.52 13.22 6.08
N ARG A 72 21.86 12.32 5.34
CA ARG A 72 20.73 12.61 4.47
C ARG A 72 19.91 11.36 4.17
N THR A 73 18.67 11.55 3.73
CA THR A 73 17.86 10.45 3.20
C THR A 73 18.40 9.98 1.85
N LEU A 74 18.50 8.65 1.68
CA LEU A 74 18.96 8.01 0.46
C LEU A 74 17.81 7.24 -0.17
N ARG A 75 17.83 7.15 -1.51
CA ARG A 75 16.90 6.33 -2.30
C ARG A 75 17.73 5.56 -3.31
N CYS A 76 17.64 4.24 -3.31
CA CYS A 76 18.32 3.35 -4.26
C CYS A 76 19.79 3.74 -4.55
N PRO A 77 20.66 3.87 -3.52
CA PRO A 77 22.08 4.15 -3.73
C PRO A 77 22.77 2.98 -4.46
N ALA A 78 23.96 3.24 -5.01
CA ALA A 78 24.75 2.24 -5.73
C ALA A 78 24.88 0.91 -4.94
N PRO A 79 24.76 -0.26 -5.59
CA PRO A 79 24.76 -0.47 -7.04
C PRO A 79 23.42 -0.21 -7.75
N GLN A 80 22.36 0.16 -7.01
CA GLN A 80 21.08 0.59 -7.59
C GLN A 80 21.17 2.05 -8.06
N SER A 81 20.10 2.53 -8.71
CA SER A 81 20.01 3.90 -9.18
C SER A 81 18.60 4.46 -9.01
N TYR A 82 18.48 5.64 -8.41
CA TYR A 82 17.22 6.39 -8.38
C TYR A 82 17.12 7.31 -9.61
N PRO A 83 16.00 7.28 -10.37
CA PRO A 83 14.74 6.59 -10.08
C PRO A 83 14.61 5.19 -10.70
N SER A 84 15.54 4.75 -11.55
CA SER A 84 15.41 3.53 -12.36
C SER A 84 15.07 2.28 -11.54
N SER A 85 15.87 1.96 -10.52
CA SER A 85 15.64 0.79 -9.66
C SER A 85 14.34 0.89 -8.85
N ALA A 86 13.95 2.10 -8.44
CA ALA A 86 12.68 2.31 -7.75
C ALA A 86 11.50 2.05 -8.68
N ASN A 87 11.53 2.60 -9.89
CA ASN A 87 10.50 2.39 -10.91
C ASN A 87 10.41 0.92 -11.33
N ASP A 88 11.56 0.24 -11.46
CA ASP A 88 11.61 -1.19 -11.75
C ASP A 88 10.90 -2.00 -10.65
N LEU A 89 11.17 -1.73 -9.38
CA LEU A 89 10.51 -2.39 -8.24
C LEU A 89 9.01 -2.09 -8.20
N LEU A 90 8.63 -0.81 -8.37
CA LEU A 90 7.23 -0.38 -8.40
C LEU A 90 6.42 -1.08 -9.50
N SER A 91 7.03 -1.29 -10.67
CA SER A 91 6.38 -1.96 -11.81
C SER A 91 6.23 -3.48 -11.64
N GLN A 92 7.06 -4.09 -10.78
CA GLN A 92 7.02 -5.54 -10.54
C GLN A 92 5.78 -5.95 -9.75
N ARG A 93 5.34 -5.13 -8.79
CA ARG A 93 4.12 -5.42 -8.01
C ARG A 93 2.86 -4.96 -8.74
N PRO A 94 1.76 -5.73 -8.66
CA PRO A 94 0.50 -5.37 -9.29
C PRO A 94 -0.31 -4.39 -8.42
N TYR A 95 0.27 -3.23 -8.10
CA TYR A 95 -0.33 -2.22 -7.23
C TYR A 95 -1.71 -1.76 -7.68
N LYS A 96 -1.90 -1.64 -8.99
CA LYS A 96 -3.18 -1.31 -9.62
C LYS A 96 -4.27 -2.31 -9.27
N ASP A 97 -3.98 -3.60 -9.49
CA ASP A 97 -4.91 -4.70 -9.20
C ASP A 97 -5.18 -4.80 -7.70
N TRP A 98 -4.17 -4.55 -6.87
CA TRP A 98 -4.30 -4.57 -5.41
C TRP A 98 -5.21 -3.47 -4.87
N VAL A 99 -5.04 -2.24 -5.35
CA VAL A 99 -5.94 -1.14 -4.97
C VAL A 99 -7.36 -1.47 -5.40
N TYR A 100 -7.54 -1.94 -6.64
CA TYR A 100 -8.87 -2.31 -7.13
C TYR A 100 -9.52 -3.41 -6.28
N ASP A 101 -8.77 -4.46 -5.96
CA ASP A 101 -9.26 -5.58 -5.14
C ASP A 101 -9.52 -5.17 -3.70
N ALA A 102 -8.75 -4.26 -3.11
CA ALA A 102 -9.03 -3.73 -1.77
C ALA A 102 -10.41 -3.05 -1.72
N PHE A 103 -10.75 -2.22 -2.72
CA PHE A 103 -12.07 -1.59 -2.81
C PHE A 103 -13.20 -2.56 -3.16
N ALA A 104 -12.94 -3.50 -4.07
CA ALA A 104 -13.96 -4.40 -4.58
C ALA A 104 -14.29 -5.56 -3.62
N ARG A 105 -13.32 -5.99 -2.79
CA ARG A 105 -13.45 -7.19 -1.96
C ARG A 105 -13.60 -6.93 -0.47
N ALA A 106 -13.07 -5.84 0.07
CA ALA A 106 -13.21 -5.58 1.49
C ALA A 106 -14.67 -5.27 1.84
N ASP A 107 -15.20 -5.99 2.82
CA ASP A 107 -16.57 -5.78 3.29
C ASP A 107 -16.64 -4.81 4.46
N ASN A 108 -15.57 -4.71 5.24
CA ASN A 108 -15.51 -3.92 6.47
C ASN A 108 -14.19 -3.19 6.64
N PHE A 109 -14.15 -2.30 7.63
CA PHE A 109 -12.98 -1.48 7.95
C PHE A 109 -11.71 -2.30 8.13
N SER A 110 -11.78 -3.40 8.89
CA SER A 110 -10.59 -4.18 9.23
C SER A 110 -10.02 -4.87 8.00
N GLU A 111 -10.88 -5.35 7.10
CA GLU A 111 -10.47 -5.95 5.84
C GLU A 111 -9.81 -4.96 4.88
N PHE A 112 -10.31 -3.72 4.82
CA PHE A 112 -9.73 -2.68 3.97
C PHE A 112 -8.38 -2.18 4.50
N THR A 113 -8.19 -2.16 5.82
CA THR A 113 -7.11 -1.38 6.44
C THR A 113 -5.98 -2.20 7.03
N SER A 114 -6.26 -3.37 7.62
CA SER A 114 -5.31 -4.07 8.48
C SER A 114 -4.47 -5.11 7.75
N THR A 115 -3.18 -5.20 8.09
CA THR A 115 -2.27 -6.29 7.70
C THR A 115 -2.55 -7.65 8.35
N SER A 116 -3.72 -7.82 8.99
CA SER A 116 -4.15 -9.08 9.62
C SER A 116 -5.46 -9.60 9.04
N ALA A 117 -5.86 -9.07 7.89
CA ALA A 117 -7.11 -9.40 7.22
C ALA A 117 -6.94 -10.47 6.13
N ARG A 118 -8.07 -10.92 5.60
CA ARG A 118 -8.12 -11.97 4.59
C ARG A 118 -7.53 -11.49 3.26
N PHE A 119 -7.89 -10.30 2.80
CA PHE A 119 -7.54 -9.74 1.47
C PHE A 119 -6.26 -8.90 1.47
N VAL A 120 -5.87 -8.39 0.30
CA VAL A 120 -4.90 -7.29 0.24
C VAL A 120 -5.53 -6.05 0.88
N SER A 121 -4.89 -5.52 1.91
CA SER A 121 -5.33 -4.32 2.62
C SER A 121 -4.47 -3.13 2.27
N MET A 122 -4.99 -1.92 2.50
CA MET A 122 -4.29 -0.68 2.24
C MET A 122 -2.96 -0.59 2.96
N GLU A 123 -2.86 -1.07 4.21
CA GLU A 123 -1.59 -1.09 4.95
C GLU A 123 -0.55 -2.05 4.32
N LEU A 124 -0.98 -3.20 3.77
CA LEU A 124 -0.07 -4.08 3.02
C LEU A 124 0.46 -3.42 1.74
N ILE A 125 -0.42 -2.71 1.03
CA ILE A 125 -0.04 -2.00 -0.18
C ILE A 125 0.93 -0.85 0.14
N HIS A 126 0.61 -0.06 1.16
CA HIS A 126 1.45 0.99 1.73
C HIS A 126 2.86 0.48 2.06
N ASN A 127 2.96 -0.66 2.74
CA ASN A 127 4.27 -1.24 3.12
C ASN A 127 5.13 -1.56 1.89
N GLY A 128 4.51 -2.00 0.80
CA GLY A 128 5.18 -2.23 -0.48
C GLY A 128 5.83 -0.95 -1.00
N ILE A 129 5.10 0.17 -1.01
CA ILE A 129 5.60 1.45 -1.53
C ILE A 129 6.77 1.96 -0.69
N HIS A 130 6.70 1.83 0.64
CA HIS A 130 7.79 2.17 1.55
C HIS A 130 9.10 1.42 1.24
N TRP A 131 9.01 0.20 0.72
CA TRP A 131 10.17 -0.55 0.26
C TRP A 131 10.60 -0.14 -1.16
N ASP A 132 9.68 -0.24 -2.12
CA ASP A 132 9.99 -0.19 -3.55
C ASP A 132 10.47 1.21 -3.97
N ALA A 133 9.89 2.26 -3.40
CA ALA A 133 10.18 3.65 -3.80
C ALA A 133 11.60 4.12 -3.44
N ALA A 134 12.25 3.46 -2.48
CA ALA A 134 13.57 3.83 -1.99
C ALA A 134 14.55 2.64 -1.95
N CYS A 135 14.17 1.49 -2.48
CA CYS A 135 14.96 0.25 -2.44
C CYS A 135 15.38 -0.15 -1.01
N GLY A 136 14.44 -0.06 -0.06
CA GLY A 136 14.66 -0.48 1.33
C GLY A 136 15.55 0.44 2.17
N GLN A 137 15.81 1.68 1.71
CA GLN A 137 16.53 2.71 2.48
C GLN A 137 15.65 3.33 3.58
N GLN A 138 16.03 4.49 4.14
CA GLN A 138 15.33 5.14 5.28
C GLN A 138 13.82 5.29 5.10
N PHE A 139 13.33 5.39 3.86
CA PHE A 139 11.89 5.45 3.59
C PHE A 139 11.14 4.20 4.09
N LEU A 140 11.79 3.05 4.24
CA LEU A 140 11.19 1.82 4.75
C LEU A 140 10.98 1.82 6.27
N GLY A 141 11.88 2.46 7.01
CA GLY A 141 11.92 2.41 8.48
C GLY A 141 10.85 3.32 9.09
N PRO A 142 9.93 2.83 9.94
CA PRO A 142 8.85 3.66 10.51
C PRO A 142 9.38 4.82 11.40
N ASP A 143 10.62 4.73 11.85
CA ASP A 143 11.37 5.72 12.62
C ASP A 143 11.97 6.83 11.74
N LEU A 144 12.29 6.53 10.48
CA LEU A 144 12.98 7.45 9.57
C LEU A 144 12.14 7.87 8.35
N SER A 145 11.06 7.16 8.05
CA SER A 145 10.30 7.33 6.80
C SER A 145 9.73 8.74 6.67
N GLY A 146 9.31 9.34 7.78
CA GLY A 146 8.74 10.69 7.82
C GLY A 146 9.70 11.82 7.43
N PHE A 147 11.01 11.54 7.38
CA PHE A 147 12.03 12.51 6.96
C PHE A 147 12.27 12.51 5.45
N ASP A 148 11.89 11.45 4.74
CA ASP A 148 12.02 11.42 3.29
C ASP A 148 10.85 12.18 2.63
N PRO A 149 11.13 13.14 1.70
CA PRO A 149 10.06 13.90 1.03
C PRO A 149 9.01 13.07 0.28
N LEU A 150 9.27 11.80 -0.09
CA LEU A 150 8.27 10.91 -0.67
C LEU A 150 7.14 10.58 0.31
N PHE A 151 7.39 10.66 1.62
CA PHE A 151 6.42 10.33 2.65
C PHE A 151 5.12 11.09 2.52
N MET A 152 5.18 12.41 2.41
CA MET A 152 3.96 13.22 2.33
C MET A 152 3.20 13.00 1.02
N LEU A 153 3.91 12.75 -0.09
CA LEU A 153 3.30 12.44 -1.38
C LEU A 153 2.59 11.08 -1.36
N HIS A 154 3.25 10.07 -0.77
CA HIS A 154 2.70 8.73 -0.57
C HIS A 154 1.48 8.75 0.36
N HIS A 155 1.62 9.36 1.54
CA HIS A 155 0.55 9.42 2.55
C HIS A 155 -0.63 10.32 2.14
N SER A 156 -0.41 11.33 1.28
CA SER A 156 -1.51 12.08 0.65
C SER A 156 -2.33 11.20 -0.31
N ASN A 157 -1.71 10.21 -0.97
CA ASN A 157 -2.46 9.23 -1.75
C ASN A 157 -3.14 8.18 -0.86
N MET A 158 -2.54 7.82 0.28
CA MET A 158 -3.20 6.96 1.26
C MET A 158 -4.45 7.62 1.83
N ASP A 159 -4.39 8.90 2.20
CA ASP A 159 -5.55 9.68 2.64
C ASP A 159 -6.61 9.79 1.53
N ARG A 160 -6.19 10.02 0.28
CA ARG A 160 -7.08 10.00 -0.89
C ARG A 160 -7.86 8.70 -1.02
N LEU A 161 -7.17 7.55 -0.98
CA LEU A 161 -7.80 6.24 -1.08
C LEU A 161 -8.70 5.97 0.13
N TRP A 162 -8.30 6.42 1.32
CA TRP A 162 -9.14 6.34 2.51
C TRP A 162 -10.43 7.14 2.37
N ALA A 163 -10.36 8.39 1.90
CA ALA A 163 -11.52 9.24 1.69
C ALA A 163 -12.52 8.62 0.70
N TYR A 164 -12.04 7.97 -0.37
CA TYR A 164 -12.90 7.22 -1.27
C TYR A 164 -13.56 6.02 -0.59
N TRP A 165 -12.83 5.28 0.26
CA TRP A 165 -13.41 4.16 1.01
C TRP A 165 -14.55 4.63 1.91
N GLN A 166 -14.36 5.73 2.64
CA GLN A 166 -15.35 6.26 3.57
C GLN A 166 -16.68 6.60 2.87
N VAL A 167 -16.65 7.15 1.65
CA VAL A 167 -17.88 7.44 0.90
C VAL A 167 -18.47 6.20 0.22
N ILE A 168 -17.64 5.21 -0.12
CA ILE A 168 -18.07 3.94 -0.73
C ILE A 168 -18.71 3.00 0.30
N ARG A 169 -18.23 3.04 1.55
CA ARG A 169 -18.65 2.21 2.68
C ARG A 169 -18.88 3.07 3.94
N PRO A 170 -19.93 3.91 3.97
CA PRO A 170 -20.19 4.84 5.08
C PRO A 170 -20.41 4.14 6.42
N ASP A 171 -20.91 2.90 6.43
CA ASP A 171 -21.12 2.11 7.65
C ASP A 171 -19.80 1.53 8.22
N GLU A 172 -18.72 1.53 7.44
CA GLU A 172 -17.41 0.91 7.73
C GLU A 172 -16.26 1.90 7.50
N ASP A 173 -16.56 3.20 7.60
CA ASP A 173 -15.66 4.30 7.28
C ASP A 173 -14.58 4.57 8.36
N ILE A 174 -14.81 4.08 9.57
CA ILE A 174 -13.88 4.04 10.70
C ILE A 174 -14.07 2.73 11.48
N PHE A 175 -13.05 2.32 12.26
CA PHE A 175 -13.24 1.23 13.20
C PHE A 175 -14.20 1.62 14.33
N GLN A 176 -15.16 0.73 14.62
CA GLN A 176 -16.14 0.92 15.70
C GLN A 176 -15.78 0.14 16.97
N GLY A 177 -14.83 -0.81 16.87
CA GLY A 177 -14.41 -1.65 17.97
C GLY A 177 -13.39 -1.00 18.90
N SER A 178 -12.85 -1.83 19.79
CA SER A 178 -11.68 -1.50 20.60
C SER A 178 -10.63 -2.59 20.49
N TYR A 179 -9.37 -2.22 20.71
CA TYR A 179 -8.27 -3.18 20.73
C TYR A 179 -7.22 -2.79 21.77
N SER A 180 -6.43 -3.78 22.21
CA SER A 180 -5.28 -3.52 23.07
C SER A 180 -4.12 -2.97 22.22
N GLY A 181 -3.75 -1.72 22.46
CA GLY A 181 -2.64 -1.07 21.77
C GLY A 181 -1.28 -1.62 22.17
N LEU A 182 -0.33 -1.56 21.24
CA LEU A 182 1.10 -1.68 21.55
C LEU A 182 1.62 -0.35 22.10
N SER A 183 2.82 -0.36 22.68
CA SER A 183 3.48 0.87 23.14
C SER A 183 3.66 1.88 22.01
N ARG A 184 3.25 3.12 22.25
CA ARG A 184 3.38 4.28 21.35
C ARG A 184 3.85 5.49 22.16
N PHE A 185 4.31 6.54 21.48
CA PHE A 185 4.71 7.79 22.13
C PHE A 185 3.66 8.32 23.14
N GLY A 186 2.39 8.30 22.76
CA GLY A 186 1.29 8.83 23.56
C GLY A 186 0.50 7.81 24.38
N SER A 187 0.84 6.52 24.36
CA SER A 187 0.05 5.48 25.02
C SER A 187 0.90 4.26 25.38
N PRO A 188 0.81 3.73 26.62
CA PRO A 188 1.54 2.53 27.01
C PRO A 188 0.97 1.29 26.32
N GLU A 189 1.77 0.23 26.27
CA GLU A 189 1.30 -1.10 25.86
C GLU A 189 0.14 -1.57 26.76
N GLY A 190 -0.85 -2.21 26.15
CA GLY A 190 -2.06 -2.67 26.85
C GLY A 190 -3.16 -1.61 26.94
N ALA A 191 -2.90 -0.37 26.53
CA ALA A 191 -3.93 0.67 26.52
C ALA A 191 -5.08 0.29 25.57
N THR A 192 -6.32 0.39 26.05
CA THR A 192 -7.51 0.19 25.21
C THR A 192 -7.63 1.35 24.22
N ILE A 193 -7.50 1.03 22.93
CA ILE A 193 -7.66 1.99 21.85
C ILE A 193 -9.07 1.90 21.29
N THR A 194 -9.73 3.05 21.16
CA THR A 194 -11.05 3.23 20.54
C THR A 194 -11.01 4.38 19.53
N SER A 195 -12.09 4.60 18.77
CA SER A 195 -12.17 5.74 17.85
C SER A 195 -12.17 7.12 18.55
N GLN A 196 -12.28 7.14 19.88
CA GLN A 196 -12.19 8.34 20.73
C GLN A 196 -10.82 8.50 21.39
N SER A 197 -9.90 7.54 21.25
CA SER A 197 -8.53 7.70 21.74
C SER A 197 -7.85 8.88 21.04
N HIS A 198 -7.05 9.64 21.78
CA HIS A 198 -6.36 10.82 21.26
C HIS A 198 -5.28 10.41 20.25
N LEU A 199 -5.32 11.03 19.07
CA LEU A 199 -4.29 10.94 18.03
C LEU A 199 -3.15 11.91 18.37
N GLN A 200 -2.39 11.60 19.42
CA GLN A 200 -1.26 12.44 19.82
C GLN A 200 -0.18 12.46 18.72
N PRO A 201 0.52 13.59 18.50
CA PRO A 201 0.42 14.86 19.22
C PRO A 201 -0.50 15.89 18.53
N PHE A 202 -1.52 15.45 17.80
CA PHE A 202 -2.34 16.34 16.96
C PHE A 202 -3.50 16.96 17.74
N PHE A 203 -3.58 18.30 17.71
CA PHE A 203 -4.63 19.08 18.35
C PHE A 203 -5.30 20.01 17.34
N GLY A 204 -6.62 20.08 17.41
CA GLY A 204 -7.43 21.05 16.68
C GLY A 204 -7.57 22.38 17.42
N LEU A 205 -8.59 23.14 17.03
CA LEU A 205 -8.88 24.46 17.60
C LEU A 205 -9.00 24.42 19.12
N ASN A 206 -8.45 25.46 19.77
CA ASN A 206 -8.43 25.63 21.24
C ASN A 206 -7.72 24.49 22.00
N GLY A 207 -6.78 23.79 21.37
CA GLY A 207 -5.99 22.74 22.02
C GLY A 207 -6.78 21.46 22.30
N LYS A 208 -7.88 21.22 21.59
CA LYS A 208 -8.62 19.96 21.71
C LYS A 208 -7.90 18.85 20.93
N PRO A 209 -7.60 17.69 21.53
CA PRO A 209 -6.90 16.63 20.82
C PRO A 209 -7.78 16.10 19.68
N HIS A 210 -7.15 15.77 18.56
CA HIS A 210 -7.81 15.03 17.51
C HIS A 210 -8.05 13.58 17.96
N THR A 211 -9.14 13.01 17.51
CA THR A 211 -9.49 11.59 17.58
C THR A 211 -9.91 11.12 16.19
N THR A 212 -10.01 9.80 15.97
CA THR A 212 -10.56 9.25 14.71
C THR A 212 -11.91 9.86 14.37
N GLN A 213 -12.76 10.13 15.37
CA GLN A 213 -14.06 10.78 15.14
C GLN A 213 -13.93 12.23 14.64
N THR A 214 -12.98 13.00 15.17
CA THR A 214 -12.82 14.42 14.76
C THR A 214 -12.20 14.58 13.38
N VAL A 215 -11.44 13.59 12.91
CA VAL A 215 -10.80 13.58 11.58
C VAL A 215 -11.55 12.67 10.59
N ARG A 216 -12.74 12.18 10.97
CA ARG A 216 -13.53 11.22 10.19
C ARG A 216 -13.95 11.75 8.82
N THR A 217 -14.06 13.08 8.68
CA THR A 217 -14.55 13.72 7.45
C THR A 217 -13.54 14.73 6.93
N LEU A 218 -13.46 14.88 5.62
CA LEU A 218 -12.69 15.96 4.96
C LEU A 218 -13.18 17.36 5.33
N LYS A 219 -14.46 17.49 5.72
CA LYS A 219 -15.10 18.78 6.01
C LYS A 219 -14.38 19.47 7.16
N GLY A 220 -13.96 20.71 6.93
CA GLY A 220 -13.27 21.54 7.92
C GLY A 220 -11.75 21.48 7.87
N PHE A 221 -11.15 20.55 7.11
CA PHE A 221 -9.69 20.51 6.89
C PHE A 221 -9.24 21.29 5.65
N GLY A 222 -10.20 21.86 4.90
CA GLY A 222 -9.92 22.78 3.80
C GLY A 222 -9.52 22.13 2.48
N TYR A 223 -9.58 20.81 2.35
CA TYR A 223 -9.25 20.07 1.12
C TYR A 223 -10.35 19.07 0.73
N SER A 224 -10.29 18.58 -0.51
CA SER A 224 -11.06 17.44 -0.99
C SER A 224 -10.37 16.79 -2.20
N TYR A 225 -10.96 15.74 -2.75
CA TYR A 225 -10.51 15.01 -3.92
C TYR A 225 -11.57 15.01 -5.03
N GLU A 226 -11.16 14.75 -6.28
CA GLU A 226 -12.06 14.63 -7.44
C GLU A 226 -13.22 13.68 -7.12
N GLY A 227 -14.45 14.15 -7.30
CA GLY A 227 -15.64 13.35 -7.02
C GLY A 227 -16.20 13.51 -5.61
N LEU A 228 -15.43 14.08 -4.67
CA LEU A 228 -15.80 14.24 -3.26
C LEU A 228 -16.12 15.70 -2.89
N GLU A 229 -16.64 16.48 -3.83
CA GLU A 229 -17.00 17.89 -3.65
C GLU A 229 -18.26 18.04 -2.77
N TYR A 230 -18.11 17.76 -1.47
CA TYR A 230 -19.17 17.67 -0.46
C TYR A 230 -20.02 18.93 -0.29
N TRP A 231 -19.59 20.06 -0.85
CA TRP A 231 -20.30 21.34 -0.84
C TRP A 231 -21.31 21.45 -2.00
N HIS A 232 -21.25 20.58 -3.00
CA HIS A 232 -22.15 20.56 -4.15
C HIS A 232 -22.77 19.18 -4.45
N LYS A 233 -22.25 18.10 -3.87
CA LYS A 233 -22.69 16.73 -4.11
C LYS A 233 -23.37 16.11 -2.89
N SER A 234 -24.41 15.31 -3.13
CA SER A 234 -24.99 14.44 -2.11
C SER A 234 -24.05 13.26 -1.81
N GLU A 235 -24.25 12.60 -0.67
CA GLU A 235 -23.49 11.40 -0.29
C GLU A 235 -23.61 10.29 -1.34
N ASP A 236 -24.82 10.04 -1.85
CA ASP A 236 -25.05 9.08 -2.94
C ASP A 236 -24.32 9.44 -4.24
N GLN A 237 -24.23 10.73 -4.55
CA GLN A 237 -23.50 11.19 -5.73
C GLN A 237 -22.00 11.00 -5.56
N MET A 238 -21.44 11.40 -4.41
CA MET A 238 -20.01 11.17 -4.11
C MET A 238 -19.67 9.69 -4.11
N ARG A 239 -20.56 8.83 -3.59
CA ARG A 239 -20.39 7.37 -3.62
C ARG A 239 -20.32 6.83 -5.05
N ARG A 240 -21.26 7.19 -5.93
CA ARG A 240 -21.25 6.75 -7.34
C ARG A 240 -20.04 7.27 -8.10
N ASP A 241 -19.67 8.54 -7.89
CA ASP A 241 -18.52 9.18 -8.52
C ASP A 241 -17.22 8.50 -8.07
N ALA A 242 -17.09 8.18 -6.78
CA ALA A 242 -15.96 7.44 -6.23
C ALA A 242 -15.83 6.05 -6.86
N ILE A 243 -16.91 5.26 -6.93
CA ILE A 243 -16.86 3.92 -7.55
C ILE A 243 -16.49 4.03 -9.04
N THR A 244 -17.07 4.99 -9.75
CA THR A 244 -16.76 5.24 -11.16
C THR A 244 -15.29 5.60 -11.35
N LEU A 245 -14.74 6.44 -10.48
CA LEU A 245 -13.33 6.82 -10.50
C LEU A 245 -12.41 5.63 -10.22
N ILE A 246 -12.68 4.84 -9.19
CA ILE A 246 -11.88 3.64 -8.85
C ILE A 246 -11.94 2.62 -10.01
N ASN A 247 -13.10 2.40 -10.61
CA ASN A 247 -13.24 1.56 -11.80
C ASN A 247 -12.44 2.11 -12.98
N ARG A 248 -12.54 3.41 -13.27
CA ARG A 248 -11.82 4.07 -14.37
C ARG A 248 -10.30 3.93 -14.20
N LEU A 249 -9.79 4.22 -13.02
CA LEU A 249 -8.36 4.28 -12.75
C LEU A 249 -7.73 2.89 -12.58
N TYR A 250 -8.39 1.97 -11.88
CA TYR A 250 -7.74 0.78 -11.36
C TYR A 250 -8.32 -0.55 -11.86
N SER A 251 -9.49 -0.58 -12.51
CA SER A 251 -10.00 -1.83 -13.09
C SER A 251 -9.21 -2.25 -14.35
N GLU A 252 -9.16 -3.55 -14.61
CA GLU A 252 -8.58 -4.08 -15.85
C GLU A 252 -9.32 -3.52 -17.09
N GLY A 253 -8.60 -2.75 -17.91
CA GLY A 253 -9.15 -2.12 -19.13
C GLY A 253 -10.00 -0.86 -18.89
N GLY A 254 -9.93 -0.24 -17.71
CA GLY A 254 -10.73 0.94 -17.34
C GLY A 254 -10.66 2.12 -18.33
N GLU A 255 -9.51 2.35 -18.97
CA GLU A 255 -9.35 3.41 -19.99
C GLU A 255 -9.87 3.01 -21.38
N SER A 256 -9.95 1.71 -21.68
CA SER A 256 -10.30 1.18 -23.01
C SER A 256 -11.74 0.66 -23.12
N ARG A 257 -12.56 0.84 -22.07
CA ARG A 257 -14.00 0.52 -22.08
C ARG A 257 -14.88 1.56 -22.79
N GLY A 258 -14.28 2.55 -23.44
CA GLY A 258 -14.95 3.28 -24.51
C GLY A 258 -15.34 2.29 -25.62
N GLU A 259 -16.65 2.14 -25.86
CA GLU A 259 -17.26 1.61 -27.09
C GLU A 259 -17.47 0.10 -27.31
N ARG A 260 -17.07 -0.83 -26.40
CA ARG A 260 -17.48 -2.24 -26.55
C ARG A 260 -18.31 -2.75 -25.37
N ARG A 261 -19.64 -2.76 -25.55
CA ARG A 261 -20.59 -3.58 -24.79
C ARG A 261 -20.28 -5.07 -25.02
N GLN A 262 -19.22 -5.59 -24.41
CA GLN A 262 -19.13 -7.03 -24.19
C GLN A 262 -20.09 -7.39 -23.06
N VAL A 263 -20.86 -8.46 -23.25
CA VAL A 263 -21.70 -9.04 -22.20
C VAL A 263 -20.77 -9.39 -21.03
N PRO A 264 -21.02 -8.89 -19.80
CA PRO A 264 -20.25 -9.28 -18.62
C PRO A 264 -20.23 -10.80 -18.50
N GLN A 265 -19.07 -11.42 -18.66
CA GLN A 265 -18.89 -12.85 -18.44
C GLN A 265 -18.26 -13.08 -17.08
N THR A 266 -18.89 -13.92 -16.28
CA THR A 266 -18.31 -14.42 -15.03
C THR A 266 -17.00 -15.13 -15.35
N LYS A 267 -15.95 -14.78 -14.60
CA LYS A 267 -14.61 -15.37 -14.73
C LYS A 267 -14.14 -15.92 -13.39
N ARG A 268 -13.40 -17.03 -13.40
CA ARG A 268 -12.68 -17.50 -12.20
C ARG A 268 -11.44 -16.65 -11.98
N ARG A 269 -11.21 -16.24 -10.74
CA ARG A 269 -9.99 -15.57 -10.28
C ARG A 269 -9.37 -16.35 -9.13
N TYR A 270 -8.05 -16.28 -9.04
CA TYR A 270 -7.26 -17.02 -8.07
C TYR A 270 -6.45 -16.09 -7.19
N PHE A 271 -6.36 -16.40 -5.90
CA PHE A 271 -5.64 -15.60 -4.93
C PHE A 271 -4.79 -16.48 -4.02
N ALA A 272 -3.55 -16.08 -3.74
CA ALA A 272 -2.78 -16.69 -2.67
C ALA A 272 -3.20 -16.11 -1.32
N ARG A 273 -3.63 -16.96 -0.38
CA ARG A 273 -3.86 -16.61 1.02
C ARG A 273 -2.63 -16.99 1.81
N ILE A 274 -2.00 -16.02 2.43
CA ILE A 274 -0.77 -16.21 3.21
C ILE A 274 -1.04 -15.74 4.63
N SER A 275 -0.63 -16.53 5.63
CA SER A 275 -0.58 -16.08 7.01
C SER A 275 0.69 -16.54 7.70
N VAL A 276 1.26 -15.72 8.58
CA VAL A 276 2.50 -16.01 9.31
C VAL A 276 2.52 -15.20 10.60
N ASP A 277 3.09 -15.74 11.68
CA ASP A 277 3.33 -14.94 12.88
C ASP A 277 4.55 -14.03 12.64
N ARG A 278 4.39 -12.72 12.84
CA ARG A 278 5.50 -11.77 12.76
C ARG A 278 6.64 -12.14 13.69
N ALA A 279 6.39 -12.84 14.80
CA ALA A 279 7.43 -13.27 15.73
C ALA A 279 8.37 -14.34 15.13
N ASP A 280 7.90 -15.12 14.14
CA ASP A 280 8.66 -16.23 13.55
C ASP A 280 9.57 -15.81 12.38
N ILE A 281 9.54 -14.53 12.00
CA ILE A 281 10.25 -14.01 10.83
C ILE A 281 11.13 -12.81 11.19
N PRO A 282 12.32 -12.70 10.57
CA PRO A 282 13.12 -11.48 10.69
C PRO A 282 12.37 -10.31 10.04
N LYS A 283 12.64 -9.10 10.51
CA LYS A 283 12.02 -7.88 9.99
C LYS A 283 13.09 -6.79 9.84
N PRO A 284 13.00 -5.95 8.80
CA PRO A 284 12.04 -6.04 7.71
C PRO A 284 12.37 -7.23 6.77
N CYS A 285 11.37 -7.76 6.07
CA CYS A 285 11.56 -8.83 5.09
C CYS A 285 10.48 -8.77 4.00
N GLN A 286 10.67 -9.55 2.93
CA GLN A 286 9.66 -9.78 1.90
C GLN A 286 9.15 -11.21 1.93
N ILE A 287 7.84 -11.39 1.88
CA ILE A 287 7.21 -12.70 1.64
C ILE A 287 6.94 -12.80 0.14
N MET A 288 7.82 -13.49 -0.58
CA MET A 288 7.77 -13.64 -2.04
C MET A 288 6.99 -14.89 -2.43
N LEU A 289 6.08 -14.73 -3.38
CA LEU A 289 5.34 -15.81 -4.02
C LEU A 289 5.85 -16.00 -5.45
N SER A 290 6.03 -17.25 -5.85
CA SER A 290 6.27 -17.63 -7.24
C SER A 290 5.32 -18.72 -7.70
N ILE A 291 5.03 -18.73 -9.00
CA ILE A 291 4.26 -19.75 -9.73
C ILE A 291 5.15 -20.25 -10.86
N ASN A 292 5.39 -21.57 -10.94
CA ASN A 292 6.31 -22.17 -11.91
C ASN A 292 7.71 -21.50 -11.92
N GLU A 293 8.26 -21.26 -10.72
CA GLU A 293 9.54 -20.56 -10.48
C GLU A 293 9.62 -19.11 -11.00
N LYS A 294 8.52 -18.53 -11.50
CA LYS A 294 8.44 -17.10 -11.84
C LYS A 294 7.79 -16.31 -10.71
N ALA A 295 8.33 -15.12 -10.43
CA ALA A 295 7.76 -14.23 -9.42
C ALA A 295 6.29 -13.91 -9.74
N ALA A 296 5.41 -14.16 -8.79
CA ALA A 296 3.98 -13.86 -8.88
C ALA A 296 3.62 -12.57 -8.13
N GLY A 297 4.41 -12.22 -7.12
CA GLY A 297 4.32 -11.01 -6.32
C GLY A 297 4.98 -11.21 -4.96
N SER A 298 4.99 -10.19 -4.11
CA SER A 298 5.51 -10.33 -2.75
C SER A 298 4.81 -9.37 -1.79
N PHE A 299 4.86 -9.61 -0.48
CA PHE A 299 4.45 -8.65 0.55
C PHE A 299 5.67 -8.13 1.30
N VAL A 300 5.65 -6.87 1.70
CA VAL A 300 6.68 -6.30 2.58
C VAL A 300 6.19 -6.35 4.02
N VAL A 301 7.01 -6.92 4.90
CA VAL A 301 6.82 -6.89 6.34
C VAL A 301 7.79 -5.85 6.92
N LEU A 302 7.24 -4.75 7.44
CA LEU A 302 8.04 -3.69 8.06
C LEU A 302 8.63 -4.13 9.40
N GLY A 303 9.55 -3.32 9.95
CA GLY A 303 10.17 -3.54 11.26
C GLY A 303 9.17 -3.62 12.43
N GLN A 304 7.97 -3.04 12.27
CA GLN A 304 6.90 -3.02 13.26
C GLN A 304 5.54 -3.32 12.60
N PRO A 305 4.58 -3.91 13.33
CA PRO A 305 4.69 -4.36 14.73
C PRO A 305 5.55 -5.61 14.89
N ALA A 306 6.17 -5.78 16.06
CA ALA A 306 7.08 -6.91 16.32
C ALA A 306 6.40 -8.29 16.31
N ARG A 307 5.12 -8.36 16.68
CA ARG A 307 4.36 -9.59 16.95
C ARG A 307 2.95 -9.55 16.37
N GLY A 308 2.31 -10.71 16.31
CA GLY A 308 0.92 -10.87 15.86
C GLY A 308 0.84 -11.44 14.45
N ILE A 309 -0.27 -12.10 14.14
CA ILE A 309 -0.48 -12.78 12.87
C ILE A 309 -0.59 -11.76 11.73
N LEU A 310 0.29 -11.88 10.74
CA LEU A 310 0.13 -11.22 9.46
C LEU A 310 -0.72 -12.13 8.58
N SER A 311 -1.73 -11.58 7.94
CA SER A 311 -2.56 -12.28 6.96
C SER A 311 -2.70 -11.40 5.73
N ALA A 312 -2.62 -12.01 4.55
CA ALA A 312 -2.67 -11.30 3.28
C ALA A 312 -3.30 -12.17 2.18
N GLY A 313 -3.97 -11.52 1.23
CA GLY A 313 -4.48 -12.14 0.02
C GLY A 313 -3.85 -11.50 -1.21
N MET A 314 -3.20 -12.26 -2.09
CA MET A 314 -2.57 -11.75 -3.30
C MET A 314 -3.32 -12.22 -4.55
N PRO A 315 -3.84 -11.34 -5.42
CA PRO A 315 -4.33 -11.76 -6.73
C PRO A 315 -3.22 -12.38 -7.58
N LEU A 316 -3.55 -13.47 -8.29
CA LEU A 316 -2.62 -14.20 -9.15
C LEU A 316 -2.84 -13.89 -10.63
N ASP A 317 -3.78 -13.01 -10.99
CA ASP A 317 -4.17 -12.73 -12.37
C ASP A 317 -2.99 -12.39 -13.30
N LYS A 318 -2.11 -11.46 -12.88
CA LYS A 318 -0.88 -11.11 -13.61
C LYS A 318 0.03 -12.32 -13.78
N ALA A 319 0.33 -13.01 -12.69
CA ALA A 319 1.24 -14.16 -12.68
C ALA A 319 0.74 -15.33 -13.54
N LEU A 320 -0.56 -15.63 -13.51
CA LEU A 320 -1.17 -16.68 -14.32
C LEU A 320 -1.13 -16.33 -15.81
N ARG A 321 -1.39 -15.07 -16.18
CA ARG A 321 -1.25 -14.59 -17.56
C ARG A 321 0.19 -14.71 -18.06
N GLU A 322 1.17 -14.28 -17.28
CA GLU A 322 2.60 -14.35 -17.63
C GLU A 322 3.14 -15.81 -17.70
N ASN A 323 2.43 -16.74 -17.08
CA ASN A 323 2.69 -18.18 -17.17
C ASN A 323 1.84 -18.91 -18.21
N ASN A 324 1.03 -18.19 -19.00
CA ASN A 324 0.09 -18.76 -19.98
C ASN A 324 -0.88 -19.81 -19.39
N ILE A 325 -1.18 -19.71 -18.09
CA ILE A 325 -2.16 -20.58 -17.43
C ILE A 325 -3.54 -20.02 -17.77
N THR A 326 -4.29 -20.75 -18.61
CA THR A 326 -5.64 -20.34 -18.96
C THR A 326 -6.62 -20.80 -17.88
N THR A 327 -7.35 -19.87 -17.28
CA THR A 327 -8.34 -20.13 -16.22
C THR A 327 -9.66 -20.65 -16.79
N ARG A 328 -9.60 -21.56 -17.76
CA ARG A 328 -10.79 -22.18 -18.35
C ARG A 328 -11.44 -23.15 -17.35
N PRO A 329 -12.73 -23.48 -17.52
CA PRO A 329 -13.50 -24.26 -16.54
C PRO A 329 -13.11 -25.75 -16.39
N ASP A 330 -12.01 -26.23 -16.96
CA ASP A 330 -11.64 -27.65 -16.91
C ASP A 330 -11.08 -28.02 -15.51
N ASP A 331 -11.42 -29.23 -15.03
CA ASP A 331 -11.56 -29.57 -13.60
C ASP A 331 -10.27 -29.72 -12.75
N ASP A 332 -9.05 -29.51 -13.29
CA ASP A 332 -7.79 -29.71 -12.54
C ASP A 332 -6.91 -28.44 -12.39
N VAL A 333 -7.38 -27.27 -12.82
CA VAL A 333 -6.58 -26.03 -12.81
C VAL A 333 -6.19 -25.56 -11.39
N PRO A 334 -7.07 -25.57 -10.37
CA PRO A 334 -6.71 -25.10 -9.03
C PRO A 334 -5.59 -25.94 -8.39
N ASP A 335 -5.65 -27.26 -8.53
CA ASP A 335 -4.62 -28.15 -7.97
C ASP A 335 -3.27 -27.97 -8.67
N ALA A 336 -3.26 -27.78 -9.99
CA ALA A 336 -2.04 -27.49 -10.73
C ALA A 336 -1.41 -26.16 -10.31
N ILE A 337 -2.23 -25.11 -10.12
CA ILE A 337 -1.76 -23.81 -9.63
C ILE A 337 -1.19 -24.00 -8.21
N ALA A 338 -1.95 -24.62 -7.30
CA ALA A 338 -1.53 -24.82 -5.91
C ALA A 338 -0.22 -25.62 -5.81
N ALA A 339 -0.03 -26.65 -6.63
CA ALA A 339 1.20 -27.45 -6.69
C ALA A 339 2.42 -26.66 -7.20
N SER A 340 2.19 -25.67 -8.08
CA SER A 340 3.23 -24.80 -8.64
C SER A 340 3.59 -23.59 -7.77
N MET A 341 2.81 -23.32 -6.72
CA MET A 341 3.04 -22.20 -5.82
C MET A 341 4.20 -22.50 -4.86
N LYS A 342 5.08 -21.51 -4.71
CA LYS A 342 6.18 -21.53 -3.75
C LYS A 342 6.26 -20.18 -3.06
N VAL A 343 6.42 -20.21 -1.74
CA VAL A 343 6.57 -19.00 -0.92
C VAL A 343 7.94 -19.03 -0.25
N GLN A 344 8.65 -17.91 -0.36
CA GLN A 344 9.95 -17.71 0.26
C GLN A 344 9.92 -16.41 1.06
N ILE A 345 10.57 -16.40 2.22
CA ILE A 345 10.76 -15.19 3.00
C ILE A 345 12.19 -14.73 2.77
N VAL A 346 12.36 -13.50 2.31
CA VAL A 346 13.64 -12.95 1.84
C VAL A 346 13.98 -11.69 2.63
N GLN A 347 15.19 -11.63 3.17
CA GLN A 347 15.71 -10.47 3.90
C GLN A 347 16.23 -9.38 2.95
N PRO A 348 16.51 -8.15 3.43
CA PRO A 348 17.01 -7.07 2.58
C PRO A 348 18.34 -7.39 1.88
N ASP A 349 19.17 -8.25 2.48
CA ASP A 349 20.44 -8.71 1.91
C ASP A 349 20.27 -9.83 0.86
N GLY A 350 19.03 -10.25 0.59
CA GLY A 350 18.69 -11.33 -0.35
C GLY A 350 18.74 -12.74 0.24
N SER A 351 19.12 -12.90 1.51
CA SER A 351 19.11 -14.21 2.16
C SER A 351 17.70 -14.74 2.39
N ILE A 352 17.53 -16.05 2.22
CA ILE A 352 16.23 -16.74 2.37
C ILE A 352 16.11 -17.27 3.79
N VAL A 353 14.96 -17.02 4.42
CA VAL A 353 14.60 -17.54 5.73
C VAL A 353 13.95 -18.91 5.56
N ASN A 354 14.59 -19.91 6.16
CA ASN A 354 14.11 -21.29 6.16
C ASN A 354 13.40 -21.61 7.48
N ASN A 355 12.54 -22.63 7.45
CA ASN A 355 11.84 -23.16 8.63
C ASN A 355 11.02 -22.09 9.39
N VAL A 356 9.90 -21.68 8.81
CA VAL A 356 8.95 -20.73 9.43
C VAL A 356 7.66 -21.49 9.78
N PRO A 357 7.53 -22.01 11.02
CA PRO A 357 6.48 -22.97 11.36
C PRO A 357 5.06 -22.39 11.29
N SER A 358 4.90 -21.08 11.54
CA SER A 358 3.60 -20.41 11.44
C SER A 358 3.17 -20.08 10.02
N LEU A 359 4.03 -20.25 9.01
CA LEU A 359 3.71 -19.92 7.62
C LEU A 359 2.67 -20.89 7.07
N LYS A 360 1.52 -20.35 6.68
CA LYS A 360 0.42 -21.08 6.01
C LYS A 360 0.12 -20.42 4.69
N VAL A 361 -0.05 -21.23 3.65
CA VAL A 361 -0.43 -20.78 2.32
C VAL A 361 -1.57 -21.64 1.79
N ALA A 362 -2.58 -20.99 1.22
CA ALA A 362 -3.66 -21.65 0.49
C ALA A 362 -3.93 -20.89 -0.81
N LEU A 363 -4.35 -21.61 -1.84
CA LEU A 363 -4.93 -21.02 -3.03
C LEU A 363 -6.44 -20.83 -2.79
N GLU A 364 -6.92 -19.62 -2.96
CA GLU A 364 -8.35 -19.33 -3.09
C GLU A 364 -8.73 -19.28 -4.57
N ASP A 365 -9.83 -19.95 -4.91
CA ASP A 365 -10.53 -19.87 -6.18
C ASP A 365 -11.91 -19.26 -5.95
N VAL A 366 -12.27 -18.26 -6.75
CA VAL A 366 -13.55 -17.56 -6.64
C VAL A 366 -14.07 -17.16 -8.02
N GLU A 367 -15.36 -17.36 -8.24
CA GLU A 367 -16.05 -16.80 -9.41
C GLU A 367 -16.30 -15.30 -9.21
N VAL A 368 -16.00 -14.52 -10.23
CA VAL A 368 -16.14 -13.06 -10.20
C VAL A 368 -16.99 -12.61 -11.37
N THR A 369 -18.11 -11.97 -11.04
CA THR A 369 -19.03 -11.41 -12.03
C THR A 369 -18.70 -9.92 -12.21
N PRO A 370 -18.34 -9.46 -13.42
CA PRO A 370 -18.00 -8.06 -13.64
C PRO A 370 -19.17 -7.11 -13.33
N PRO A 371 -18.90 -5.83 -12.99
CA PRO A 371 -19.95 -4.88 -12.70
C PRO A 371 -20.83 -4.63 -13.93
N LEU A 372 -22.14 -4.45 -13.71
CA LEU A 372 -23.11 -4.16 -14.76
C LEU A 372 -23.11 -2.68 -15.16
N THR A 373 -22.65 -1.81 -14.27
CA THR A 373 -22.63 -0.35 -14.44
C THR A 373 -21.26 0.23 -14.07
N PRO A 374 -20.89 1.41 -14.58
CA PRO A 374 -19.62 2.06 -14.21
C PRO A 374 -19.49 2.41 -12.73
N ASP A 375 -20.61 2.55 -12.02
CA ASP A 375 -20.72 2.93 -10.60
C ASP A 375 -21.00 1.74 -9.67
N SER A 376 -20.75 0.51 -10.13
CA SER A 376 -20.78 -0.70 -9.30
C SER A 376 -19.44 -1.43 -9.32
N PHE A 377 -19.14 -2.17 -8.24
CA PHE A 377 -18.01 -3.11 -8.20
C PHE A 377 -18.45 -4.51 -8.65
N PRO A 378 -17.51 -5.37 -9.08
CA PRO A 378 -17.81 -6.77 -9.34
C PRO A 378 -18.34 -7.48 -8.10
N THR A 379 -19.11 -8.54 -8.31
CA THR A 379 -19.53 -9.44 -7.23
C THR A 379 -18.68 -10.70 -7.22
N PHE A 380 -18.40 -11.20 -6.02
CA PHE A 380 -17.59 -12.39 -5.77
C PHE A 380 -18.50 -13.52 -5.27
N GLY A 381 -18.36 -14.70 -5.87
CA GLY A 381 -19.04 -15.92 -5.46
C GLY A 381 -18.43 -16.53 -4.19
N LEU A 382 -18.76 -17.79 -3.94
CA LEU A 382 -18.19 -18.54 -2.82
C LEU A 382 -16.71 -18.85 -3.08
N SER A 383 -15.88 -18.72 -2.04
CA SER A 383 -14.46 -19.07 -2.07
C SER A 383 -14.27 -20.57 -1.87
N ASN A 384 -13.53 -21.21 -2.77
CA ASN A 384 -12.96 -22.56 -2.57
C ASN A 384 -11.49 -22.43 -2.20
N PHE A 385 -11.01 -23.27 -1.26
CA PHE A 385 -9.63 -23.22 -0.79
C PHE A 385 -8.90 -24.53 -1.04
N PHE A 386 -7.69 -24.42 -1.60
CA PHE A 386 -6.81 -25.54 -1.91
C PHE A 386 -5.50 -25.38 -1.12
N PRO A 387 -5.07 -26.39 -0.35
CA PRO A 387 -3.83 -26.30 0.43
C PRO A 387 -2.60 -26.27 -0.49
N VAL A 388 -1.62 -25.43 -0.17
CA VAL A 388 -0.34 -25.41 -0.88
C VAL A 388 0.68 -26.22 -0.07
N ALA A 389 1.04 -27.41 -0.57
CA ALA A 389 1.75 -28.44 0.19
C ALA A 389 3.27 -28.18 0.39
N ASN A 390 3.89 -27.27 -0.37
CA ASN A 390 5.35 -27.18 -0.49
C ASN A 390 6.06 -26.29 0.54
N LEU A 391 5.51 -26.09 1.74
CA LEU A 391 6.13 -25.22 2.75
C LEU A 391 7.17 -25.90 3.66
N LEU A 392 7.31 -27.23 3.63
CA LEU A 392 8.15 -27.98 4.59
C LEU A 392 8.80 -29.27 4.02
N ARG A 393 9.31 -29.25 2.78
CA ARG A 393 10.12 -30.38 2.25
C ARG A 393 11.45 -29.95 1.62
N GLU A 394 12.34 -29.41 2.45
CA GLU A 394 13.79 -29.63 2.32
C GLU A 394 14.34 -30.40 3.53
N LEU A 395 13.52 -31.28 4.11
CA LEU A 395 14.00 -32.34 4.99
C LEU A 395 14.06 -33.64 4.17
N ALA A 396 15.26 -34.20 4.11
CA ALA A 396 15.65 -35.47 3.49
C ALA A 396 16.00 -35.42 2.00
N HIS A 397 17.19 -34.92 1.65
CA HIS A 397 18.09 -35.57 0.68
C HIS A 397 19.54 -35.06 0.82
N HIS A 398 20.14 -35.21 1.99
CA HIS A 398 21.60 -35.33 2.13
C HIS A 398 21.91 -36.12 3.40
N HIS A 399 21.86 -37.45 3.26
CA HIS A 399 22.71 -38.43 3.95
C HIS A 399 22.25 -39.83 3.53
N LEU A 400 22.92 -40.37 2.52
CA LEU A 400 23.29 -41.78 2.41
C LEU A 400 24.67 -41.84 1.77
#